data_AF-M1XKS7-F1
#
_entry.id   AF-M1XKS7-F1
#
_cell.length_a   1.000
_cell.length_b   1.000
_cell.length_c   1.000
_cell.angle_alpha   90.00
_cell.angle_beta   90.00
_cell.angle_gamma   90.00
#
_symmetry.space_group_name_H-M   'P 1'
#
loop_
_entity.id
_entity.type
_entity.pdbx_description
1 polymer ?
#
loop_
_entity_poly.entity_id
_entity_poly.type
_entity_poly.pdbx_seq_one_letter_code
_entity_poly.pdbx_strand_id
1 'polypeptide(L)'
;MGVRPPQQSDGDTPEIIAFGIAALDEHLERADVTFPVTEEALLETVGDPSIPYDATGNEIRLSAALEELPQARYETRQEFMNALHPVFEARRERGNNSFVGRLRSLLPF
;
A
#
# COMPACT_ATOMS: atom_id res chain seq x y z
N MET A 1 -26.08 -48.00 -8.85
CA MET A 1 -26.16 -46.83 -7.96
C MET A 1 -24.75 -46.29 -7.78
N GLY A 2 -24.32 -45.35 -8.64
CA GLY A 2 -23.01 -44.70 -8.51
C GLY A 2 -23.22 -43.33 -7.87
N VAL A 3 -22.67 -43.12 -6.68
CA VAL A 3 -22.73 -41.81 -6.01
C VAL A 3 -21.70 -40.89 -6.69
N ARG A 4 -22.13 -39.73 -7.17
CA ARG A 4 -21.23 -38.69 -7.66
C ARG A 4 -20.66 -37.95 -6.43
N PRO A 5 -19.34 -37.75 -6.29
CA PRO A 5 -18.81 -36.95 -5.20
C PRO A 5 -19.20 -35.49 -5.40
N PRO A 6 -19.44 -34.71 -4.33
CA PRO A 6 -19.67 -33.27 -4.46
C PRO A 6 -18.42 -32.62 -5.06
N GLN A 7 -18.63 -31.75 -6.05
CA GLN A 7 -17.61 -30.85 -6.54
C GLN A 7 -17.35 -29.83 -5.43
N GLN A 8 -16.15 -29.90 -4.82
CA GLN A 8 -15.63 -28.79 -4.04
C GLN A 8 -15.29 -27.66 -5.01
N SER A 9 -16.32 -26.90 -5.37
CA SER A 9 -16.14 -25.52 -5.78
C SER A 9 -16.01 -24.72 -4.49
N ASP A 10 -14.82 -24.21 -4.23
CA ASP A 10 -14.57 -22.77 -4.10
C ASP A 10 -13.07 -22.59 -3.84
N GLY A 11 -12.43 -21.87 -4.76
CA GLY A 11 -11.00 -21.64 -4.72
C GLY A 11 -10.64 -20.73 -3.57
N ASP A 12 -10.08 -21.30 -2.50
CA ASP A 12 -9.23 -20.60 -1.56
C ASP A 12 -7.95 -20.16 -2.29
N THR A 13 -8.07 -19.17 -3.17
CA THR A 13 -6.90 -18.40 -3.58
C THR A 13 -6.53 -17.57 -2.37
N PRO A 14 -5.33 -17.73 -1.79
CA PRO A 14 -4.95 -16.97 -0.60
C PRO A 14 -5.12 -15.48 -0.90
N GLU A 15 -5.87 -14.79 -0.04
CA GLU A 15 -6.00 -13.33 -0.09
C GLU A 15 -4.60 -12.73 0.07
N ILE A 16 -4.04 -12.21 -1.01
CA ILE A 16 -2.70 -11.63 -1.00
C ILE A 16 -2.82 -10.31 -0.26
N ILE A 17 -2.30 -10.25 0.96
CA ILE A 17 -2.25 -9.01 1.73
C ILE A 17 -1.13 -8.14 1.14
N ALA A 18 -1.52 -7.08 0.44
CA ALA A 18 -0.61 -6.11 -0.16
C ALA A 18 -0.23 -4.98 0.80
N PHE A 19 0.96 -4.40 0.62
CA PHE A 19 1.46 -3.26 1.42
C PHE A 19 2.24 -2.27 0.56
N GLY A 20 2.30 -1.02 1.01
CA GLY A 20 3.04 0.06 0.39
C GLY A 20 2.57 0.30 -1.04
N ILE A 21 3.53 0.33 -1.97
CA ILE A 21 3.21 0.54 -3.39
C ILE A 21 2.25 -0.54 -3.92
N ALA A 22 2.35 -1.80 -3.50
CA ALA A 22 1.47 -2.86 -4.01
C ALA A 22 0.01 -2.63 -3.59
N ALA A 23 -0.22 -2.19 -2.34
CA ALA A 23 -1.56 -1.83 -1.89
C ALA A 23 -2.09 -0.60 -2.65
N LEU A 24 -1.25 0.41 -2.86
CA LEU A 24 -1.60 1.58 -3.65
C LEU A 24 -1.96 1.20 -5.10
N ASP A 25 -1.23 0.26 -5.69
CA ASP A 25 -1.42 -0.18 -7.07
C ASP A 25 -2.85 -0.68 -7.32
N GLU A 26 -3.41 -1.43 -6.37
CA GLU A 26 -4.80 -1.90 -6.44
C GLU A 26 -5.80 -0.75 -6.39
N HIS A 27 -5.52 0.32 -5.63
CA HIS A 27 -6.36 1.51 -5.62
C HIS A 27 -6.34 2.23 -6.98
N LEU A 28 -5.18 2.33 -7.61
CA LEU A 28 -5.05 2.93 -8.95
C LEU A 28 -5.81 2.10 -10.00
N GLU A 29 -5.69 0.77 -9.94
CA GLU A 29 -6.39 -0.15 -10.82
C GLU A 29 -7.90 -0.08 -10.67
N ARG A 30 -8.39 -0.10 -9.43
CA ARG A 30 -9.82 -0.04 -9.14
C ARG A 30 -10.47 1.28 -9.55
N ALA A 31 -9.68 2.36 -9.55
CA ALA A 31 -10.14 3.69 -9.97
C ALA A 31 -9.86 3.99 -11.46
N ASP A 32 -9.34 3.00 -12.22
CA ASP A 32 -9.01 3.13 -13.65
C ASP A 32 -8.14 4.37 -13.95
N VAL A 33 -7.16 4.65 -13.08
CA VAL A 33 -6.29 5.83 -13.22
C VAL A 33 -5.47 5.73 -14.50
N THR A 34 -5.54 6.78 -15.32
CA THR A 34 -4.78 6.88 -16.56
C THR A 34 -3.68 7.93 -16.42
N PHE A 35 -2.52 7.66 -17.01
CA PHE A 35 -1.37 8.58 -17.02
C PHE A 35 -1.23 9.26 -18.40
N PRO A 36 -0.74 10.50 -18.47
CA PRO A 36 -0.18 11.32 -17.38
C PRO A 36 -1.25 11.85 -16.42
N VAL A 37 -0.89 12.03 -15.14
CA VAL A 37 -1.81 12.49 -14.08
C VAL A 37 -1.13 13.47 -13.13
N THR A 38 -1.89 14.41 -12.57
CA THR A 38 -1.44 15.30 -11.49
C THR A 38 -1.89 14.77 -10.13
N GLU A 39 -1.24 15.21 -9.05
CA GLU A 39 -1.64 14.83 -7.68
C GLU A 39 -3.08 15.22 -7.37
N GLU A 40 -3.50 16.41 -7.79
CA GLU A 40 -4.86 16.91 -7.63
C GLU A 40 -5.87 15.99 -8.34
N ALA A 41 -5.63 15.68 -9.62
CA ALA A 41 -6.49 14.79 -10.39
C ALA A 41 -6.49 13.36 -9.83
N LEU A 42 -5.35 12.90 -9.30
CA LEU A 42 -5.23 11.61 -8.63
C LEU A 42 -6.10 11.57 -7.38
N LEU A 43 -6.04 12.60 -6.53
CA LEU A 43 -6.85 12.70 -5.32
C LEU A 43 -8.34 12.89 -5.62
N GLU A 44 -8.70 13.56 -6.72
CA GLU A 44 -10.10 13.64 -7.17
C GLU A 44 -10.62 12.28 -7.66
N THR A 45 -9.78 11.50 -8.34
CA THR A 45 -10.16 10.20 -8.94
C THR A 45 -10.16 9.07 -7.91
N VAL A 46 -9.11 8.98 -7.11
CA VAL A 46 -8.88 7.89 -6.13
C VAL A 46 -9.41 8.27 -4.74
N GLY A 47 -9.64 9.55 -4.49
CA GLY A 47 -9.89 10.06 -3.15
C GLY A 47 -8.59 10.16 -2.35
N ASP A 48 -8.70 9.99 -1.04
CA ASP A 48 -7.55 9.98 -0.14
C ASP A 48 -7.58 8.73 0.76
N PRO A 49 -7.31 7.53 0.17
CA PRO A 49 -7.32 6.27 0.91
C PRO A 49 -6.15 6.19 1.90
N SER A 50 -6.35 5.44 2.99
CA SER A 50 -5.26 4.99 3.84
C SER A 50 -4.59 3.76 3.21
N ILE A 51 -3.28 3.86 2.98
CA ILE A 51 -2.48 2.79 2.38
C ILE A 51 -1.67 2.09 3.48
N PRO A 52 -1.88 0.79 3.72
CA PRO A 52 -1.10 0.04 4.70
C PRO A 52 0.34 -0.13 4.18
N TYR A 53 1.36 0.14 5.01
CA TYR A 53 2.76 0.06 4.59
C TYR A 53 3.57 -1.04 5.31
N ASP A 54 3.00 -1.67 6.34
CA ASP A 54 3.59 -2.82 7.02
C ASP A 54 2.52 -3.74 7.64
N ALA A 55 2.97 -4.93 8.06
CA ALA A 55 2.12 -5.94 8.67
C ALA A 55 1.74 -5.63 10.14
N THR A 56 2.22 -4.52 10.71
CA THR A 56 1.91 -4.13 12.09
C THR A 56 0.64 -3.27 12.19
N GLY A 57 0.00 -3.01 11.05
CA GLY A 57 -1.23 -2.22 10.93
C GLY A 57 -0.98 -0.73 10.79
N ASN A 58 0.25 -0.30 10.46
CA ASN A 58 0.49 1.10 10.18
C ASN A 58 0.06 1.47 8.75
N GLU A 59 -0.56 2.63 8.62
CA GLU A 59 -1.08 3.15 7.36
C GLU A 59 -0.68 4.63 7.18
N ILE A 60 -0.65 5.08 5.93
CA ILE A 60 -0.46 6.49 5.57
C ILE A 60 -1.51 6.90 4.55
N ARG A 61 -2.07 8.10 4.70
CA ARG A 61 -2.98 8.70 3.73
C ARG A 61 -2.24 8.98 2.42
N LEU A 62 -2.90 8.73 1.28
CA LEU A 62 -2.31 9.01 -0.03
C LEU A 62 -1.87 10.48 -0.13
N SER A 63 -2.72 11.42 0.30
CA SER A 63 -2.38 12.86 0.35
C SER A 63 -1.08 13.13 1.10
N ALA A 64 -0.94 12.56 2.30
CA ALA A 64 0.27 12.72 3.13
C ALA A 64 1.52 12.08 2.51
N ALA A 65 1.36 11.03 1.68
CA ALA A 65 2.47 10.43 0.96
C ALA A 65 2.91 11.30 -0.23
N LEU A 66 1.96 11.91 -0.94
CA LEU A 66 2.22 12.85 -2.03
C LEU A 66 2.91 14.12 -1.55
N GLU A 67 2.54 14.63 -0.37
CA GLU A 67 3.19 15.80 0.26
C GLU A 67 4.71 15.60 0.51
N GLU A 68 5.19 14.36 0.61
CA GLU A 68 6.63 14.06 0.75
C GLU A 68 7.38 14.11 -0.60
N LEU A 69 6.66 14.22 -1.72
CA LEU A 69 7.24 14.23 -3.06
C LEU A 69 7.48 15.65 -3.58
N PRO A 70 8.61 15.90 -4.29
CA PRO A 70 8.92 17.23 -4.81
C PRO A 70 8.19 17.58 -6.11
N GLN A 71 7.46 16.63 -6.72
CA GLN A 71 6.84 16.76 -8.03
C GLN A 71 5.34 16.49 -7.93
N ALA A 72 4.52 17.22 -8.68
CA ALA A 72 3.05 17.14 -8.60
C ALA A 72 2.39 16.52 -9.84
N ARG A 73 3.18 15.95 -10.76
CA ARG A 73 2.72 15.34 -12.00
C ARG A 73 3.62 14.16 -12.36
N TYR A 74 2.99 13.12 -12.89
CA TYR A 74 3.66 11.86 -13.24
C TYR A 74 3.25 11.45 -14.65
N GLU A 75 4.22 11.09 -15.47
CA GLU A 75 3.98 10.72 -16.88
C GLU A 75 3.59 9.25 -17.04
N THR A 76 4.01 8.41 -16.10
CA THR A 76 3.70 6.97 -16.14
C THR A 76 3.39 6.41 -14.75
N ARG A 77 2.63 5.29 -14.72
CA ARG A 77 2.36 4.54 -13.49
C ARG A 77 3.64 4.10 -12.79
N GLN A 78 4.61 3.62 -13.56
CA GLN A 78 5.89 3.17 -13.01
C GLN A 78 6.68 4.33 -12.37
N GLU A 79 6.70 5.50 -12.99
CA GLU A 79 7.34 6.70 -12.42
C GLU A 79 6.70 7.10 -11.09
N PHE A 80 5.36 7.14 -11.05
CA PHE A 80 4.61 7.43 -9.82
C PHE A 80 4.93 6.43 -8.70
N MET A 81 4.90 5.14 -9.01
CA MET A 81 5.17 4.07 -8.07
C MET A 81 6.62 4.10 -7.54
N ASN A 82 7.58 4.37 -8.42
CA ASN A 82 8.98 4.53 -8.04
C ASN A 82 9.20 5.76 -7.15
N ALA A 83 8.46 6.86 -7.38
CA ALA A 83 8.55 8.06 -6.56
C ALA A 83 8.06 7.81 -5.13
N LEU A 84 6.98 7.04 -4.96
CA LEU A 84 6.42 6.72 -3.64
C LEU A 84 7.13 5.59 -2.90
N HIS A 85 7.85 4.71 -3.61
CA HIS A 85 8.51 3.58 -2.98
C HIS A 85 9.45 3.99 -1.82
N PRO A 86 10.34 5.00 -1.96
CA PRO A 86 11.15 5.51 -0.84
C PRO A 86 10.34 6.07 0.33
N VAL A 87 9.18 6.69 0.08
CA VAL A 87 8.31 7.25 1.12
C VAL A 87 7.77 6.13 2.01
N PHE A 88 7.25 5.07 1.39
CA PHE A 88 6.78 3.90 2.12
C PHE A 88 7.90 3.18 2.87
N GLU A 89 9.08 3.04 2.28
CA GLU A 89 10.22 2.40 2.94
C GLU A 89 10.69 3.20 4.16
N ALA A 90 10.81 4.52 4.04
CA ALA A 90 11.18 5.39 5.15
C ALA A 90 10.16 5.34 6.31
N ARG A 91 8.87 5.14 6.02
CA ARG A 91 7.82 4.94 7.03
C ARG A 91 7.95 3.58 7.71
N ARG A 92 8.23 2.53 6.93
CA ARG A 92 8.46 1.16 7.42
C ARG A 92 9.65 1.09 8.37
N GLU A 93 10.79 1.69 8.01
CA GLU A 93 11.99 1.74 8.85
C GLU A 93 11.72 2.45 10.18
N ARG A 94 11.03 3.60 10.14
CA ARG A 94 10.66 4.36 11.35
C ARG A 94 9.71 3.59 12.28
N GLY A 95 8.72 2.91 11.71
CA GLY A 95 7.79 2.06 12.46
C GLY A 95 8.52 0.93 13.18
N ASN A 96 9.39 0.21 12.47
CA ASN A 96 10.17 -0.89 13.02
C ASN A 96 11.14 -0.42 14.12
N ASN A 97 11.86 0.68 13.89
CA ASN A 97 12.82 1.21 14.88
C ASN A 97 12.11 1.66 16.17
N SER A 98 10.90 2.21 16.05
CA SER A 98 10.07 2.61 17.20
C SER A 98 9.58 1.42 18.04
N PHE A 99 9.44 0.24 17.45
CA PHE A 99 9.09 -0.98 18.17
C PHE A 99 10.30 -1.60 18.89
N VAL A 100 11.44 -1.70 18.19
CA VAL A 100 12.70 -2.19 18.79
C VAL A 100 13.15 -1.31 19.96
N GLY A 101 13.02 0.02 19.83
CA GLY A 101 13.33 0.95 20.92
C GLY A 101 12.47 0.72 22.18
N ARG A 102 11.18 0.44 22.02
CA ARG A 102 10.26 0.16 23.14
C ARG A 102 10.59 -1.17 23.83
N LEU A 103 10.87 -2.24 23.09
CA LEU A 103 11.22 -3.54 23.69
C LEU A 103 12.53 -3.49 24.47
N ARG A 104 13.52 -2.72 24.01
CA ARG A 104 14.79 -2.55 24.75
C ARG A 104 14.61 -1.79 26.08
N SER A 105 13.60 -0.94 26.20
CA SER A 105 13.34 -0.18 27.44
C SER A 105 12.77 -1.03 28.58
N LEU A 106 12.34 -2.27 28.30
CA LEU A 106 11.77 -3.19 29.28
C LEU A 106 12.75 -4.28 29.76
N LEU A 107 13.98 -4.31 29.23
CA LEU A 107 15.02 -5.20 29.70
C LEU A 107 15.93 -4.45 30.70
N PRO A 108 16.00 -4.86 31.98
CA PRO A 108 17.03 -4.36 32.88
C PRO A 108 18.40 -4.85 32.39
N PHE A 109 19.37 -3.94 32.35
CA PHE A 109 20.74 -4.19 31.92
C PHE A 109 21.45 -5.25 32.76
#